data_AF-A0A3A4NMS5-F1
#
_entry.id   AF-A0A3A4NMS5-F1
#
_cell.length_a   1.000
_cell.length_b   1.000
_cell.length_c   1.000
_cell.angle_alpha   90.00
_cell.angle_beta   90.00
_cell.angle_gamma   90.00
#
_symmetry.space_group_name_H-M   'P 1'
#
loop_
_entity.id
_entity.type
_entity.pdbx_description
1 polymer ?
#
loop_
_entity_poly.entity_id
_entity_poly.type
_entity_poly.pdbx_seq_one_letter_code
_entity_poly.pdbx_strand_id
1 'polypeptide(L)'
;MNKTSDEINIPTIVLVTSLSLLIFLILVVGAQTWYYHIKNEQEFTKIISSPSIALDSHLANQQELLNSYRWIDKEQQIAGIPIDRAMQLIAQERNAGSGLTK
;
A
#
# COMPACT_ATOMS: atom_id res chain seq x y z
N MET A 1 1.87 56.21 -50.12
CA MET A 1 2.24 56.71 -48.77
C MET A 1 2.25 55.51 -47.83
N ASN A 2 3.37 54.77 -47.81
CA ASN A 2 3.54 53.54 -47.04
C ASN A 2 4.32 53.87 -45.77
N LYS A 3 3.66 53.78 -44.62
CA LYS A 3 4.25 53.98 -43.30
C LYS A 3 4.85 52.65 -42.83
N THR A 4 6.07 52.37 -43.30
CA THR A 4 7.01 51.47 -42.59
C THR A 4 7.61 52.32 -41.46
N SER A 5 7.78 51.86 -40.22
CA SER A 5 8.02 50.51 -39.73
C SER A 5 7.33 50.38 -38.37
N ASP A 6 6.65 49.27 -38.16
CA ASP A 6 6.20 48.84 -36.83
C ASP A 6 7.46 48.44 -36.06
N GLU A 7 8.10 49.40 -35.38
CA GLU A 7 9.32 49.16 -34.62
C GLU A 7 8.99 48.25 -33.43
N ILE A 8 9.33 46.97 -33.56
CA ILE A 8 9.13 45.95 -32.54
C ILE A 8 9.94 46.37 -31.31
N ASN A 9 9.22 46.76 -30.25
CA ASN A 9 9.82 47.16 -28.99
C ASN A 9 10.30 45.92 -28.20
N ILE A 10 11.50 45.45 -28.56
CA ILE A 10 12.20 44.34 -27.89
C ILE A 10 12.20 44.47 -26.35
N PRO A 11 12.52 45.62 -25.72
CA PRO A 11 12.52 45.71 -24.26
C PRO A 11 11.14 45.48 -23.64
N THR A 12 10.07 45.97 -24.29
CA THR A 12 8.69 45.75 -23.83
C THR A 12 8.31 44.28 -23.92
N ILE A 13 8.71 43.59 -24.99
CA ILE A 13 8.46 42.16 -25.18
C ILE A 13 9.20 41.34 -24.11
N VAL A 14 10.47 41.64 -23.85
CA VAL A 14 11.25 40.97 -22.80
C VAL A 14 10.63 41.19 -21.42
N LEU A 15 10.14 42.40 -21.14
CA LEU A 15 9.51 42.71 -19.86
C LEU A 15 8.17 41.95 -19.68
N VAL A 16 7.32 41.94 -20.70
CA VAL A 16 6.02 41.25 -20.67
C VAL A 16 6.18 39.73 -20.58
N THR A 17 7.14 39.17 -21.31
CA THR A 17 7.43 37.73 -21.28
C THR A 17 8.02 37.32 -19.93
N SER A 18 8.96 38.08 -19.38
CA SER A 18 9.50 37.85 -18.04
C SER A 18 8.41 37.91 -16.96
N LEU A 19 7.50 38.88 -17.06
CA LEU A 19 6.41 39.02 -16.11
C LEU A 19 5.39 37.87 -16.22
N SER A 20 5.03 37.46 -17.45
CA SER A 20 4.17 36.30 -17.69
C SER A 20 4.77 35.01 -17.14
N LEU A 21 6.07 34.78 -17.35
CA LEU A 21 6.76 33.60 -16.84
C LEU A 21 6.72 33.55 -15.32
N LEU A 22 6.95 34.70 -14.67
CA LEU A 22 6.95 34.81 -13.21
C LEU A 22 5.56 34.57 -12.63
N ILE A 23 4.51 35.13 -13.25
CA ILE A 23 3.12 34.86 -12.88
C ILE A 23 2.76 33.38 -13.07
N PHE A 24 3.17 32.78 -14.18
CA PHE A 24 2.93 31.36 -14.44
C PHE A 24 3.59 30.47 -13.38
N LEU A 25 4.83 30.79 -12.99
CA LEU A 25 5.55 30.07 -11.94
C LEU A 25 4.83 30.18 -10.59
N ILE A 26 4.34 31.37 -10.23
CA ILE A 26 3.52 31.59 -9.02
C ILE A 26 2.24 30.76 -9.08
N LEU A 27 1.54 30.72 -10.21
CA LEU A 27 0.32 29.92 -10.36
C LEU A 27 0.59 28.42 -10.22
N VAL A 28 1.68 27.92 -10.80
CA VAL A 28 2.06 26.51 -10.69
C VAL A 28 2.40 26.15 -9.24
N VAL A 29 3.21 26.98 -8.56
CA VAL A 29 3.57 26.75 -7.14
C VAL A 29 2.34 26.87 -6.25
N GLY A 30 1.51 27.89 -6.44
CA GLY A 30 0.28 28.08 -5.67
C GLY A 30 -0.71 26.93 -5.86
N ALA A 31 -0.89 26.45 -7.10
CA ALA A 31 -1.72 25.29 -7.41
C ALA A 31 -1.16 24.02 -6.77
N GLN A 32 0.16 23.81 -6.81
CA GLN A 32 0.80 22.70 -6.12
C GLN A 32 0.58 22.77 -4.62
N THR A 33 0.85 23.92 -3.97
CA THR A 33 0.65 24.09 -2.53
C THR A 33 -0.81 23.86 -2.12
N TRP A 34 -1.77 24.40 -2.87
CA TRP A 34 -3.21 24.18 -2.66
C TRP A 34 -3.57 22.69 -2.78
N TYR A 35 -3.08 22.03 -3.81
CA TYR A 35 -3.30 20.61 -4.04
C TYR A 35 -2.69 19.72 -2.95
N TYR A 36 -1.47 20.01 -2.50
CA TYR A 36 -0.84 19.30 -1.38
C TYR A 36 -1.57 19.55 -0.06
N HIS A 37 -2.07 20.76 0.17
CA HIS A 37 -2.85 21.07 1.37
C HIS A 37 -4.16 20.23 1.45
N ILE A 38 -4.82 20.01 0.31
CA ILE A 38 -6.06 19.21 0.23
C ILE A 38 -5.78 17.70 0.23
N LYS A 39 -4.66 17.24 -0.35
CA LYS A 39 -4.34 15.81 -0.42
C LYS A 39 -3.74 15.21 0.85
N ASN A 40 -3.14 16.04 1.71
CA ASN A 40 -2.49 15.54 2.93
C ASN A 40 -3.46 14.95 3.96
N GLU A 41 -4.77 15.10 3.80
CA GLU A 41 -5.76 14.47 4.69
C GLU A 41 -6.14 13.03 4.30
N GLN A 42 -5.71 12.53 3.14
CA GLN A 42 -6.11 11.18 2.66
C GLN A 42 -4.96 10.17 2.52
N GLU A 43 -3.71 10.61 2.35
CA GLU A 43 -2.57 9.67 2.28
C GLU A 43 -2.18 9.09 3.64
N PHE A 44 -2.42 9.80 4.74
CA PHE A 44 -2.07 9.28 6.07
C PHE A 44 -3.03 8.19 6.58
N THR A 45 -4.23 8.08 5.98
CA THR A 45 -5.21 7.05 6.35
C THR A 45 -5.12 5.84 5.43
N LYS A 46 -4.75 6.01 4.15
CA LYS A 46 -4.77 4.91 3.17
C LYS A 46 -3.61 3.91 3.32
N ILE A 47 -2.51 4.29 3.98
CA ILE A 47 -1.38 3.38 4.25
C ILE A 47 -1.66 2.50 5.48
N ILE A 48 -2.64 2.87 6.32
CA ILE A 48 -3.02 2.11 7.53
C ILE A 48 -4.36 1.38 7.36
N SER A 49 -5.27 1.86 6.51
CA SER A 49 -6.64 1.32 6.40
C SER A 49 -6.95 0.54 5.12
N SER A 50 -6.00 0.34 4.22
CA SER A 50 -6.14 -0.68 3.19
C SER A 50 -5.31 -1.86 3.64
N PRO A 51 -5.90 -2.87 4.32
CA PRO A 51 -5.31 -4.19 4.29
C PRO A 51 -5.01 -4.44 2.81
N SER A 52 -3.73 -4.62 2.47
CA SER A 52 -3.44 -4.96 1.07
C SER A 52 -4.25 -6.24 0.82
N ILE A 53 -5.15 -6.24 -0.15
CA ILE A 53 -6.02 -7.39 -0.45
C ILE A 53 -5.15 -8.66 -0.62
N ALA A 54 -3.90 -8.47 -1.05
CA ALA A 54 -2.85 -9.47 -1.02
C ALA A 54 -2.55 -10.02 0.40
N LEU A 55 -2.25 -9.19 1.41
CA LEU A 55 -2.05 -9.67 2.79
C LEU A 55 -3.26 -10.42 3.34
N ASP A 56 -4.47 -9.88 3.17
CA ASP A 56 -5.68 -10.52 3.70
C ASP A 56 -5.94 -11.88 3.04
N SER A 57 -5.73 -11.99 1.72
CA SER A 57 -5.83 -13.26 1.01
C SER A 57 -4.72 -14.25 1.41
N HIS A 58 -3.50 -13.77 1.66
CA HIS A 58 -2.42 -14.61 2.19
C HIS A 58 -2.71 -15.10 3.62
N LEU A 59 -3.27 -14.26 4.49
CA LEU A 59 -3.67 -14.65 5.84
C LEU A 59 -4.84 -15.63 5.82
N ALA A 60 -5.85 -15.38 4.97
CA ALA A 60 -6.98 -16.29 4.80
C ALA A 60 -6.52 -17.68 4.31
N ASN A 61 -5.62 -17.71 3.32
CA ASN A 61 -5.06 -18.97 2.81
C ASN A 61 -4.22 -19.70 3.87
N GLN A 62 -3.39 -18.97 4.64
CA GLN A 62 -2.67 -19.57 5.76
C GLN A 62 -3.62 -20.15 6.82
N GLN A 63 -4.70 -19.44 7.14
CA GLN A 63 -5.70 -19.92 8.09
C GLN A 63 -6.42 -21.17 7.55
N GLU A 64 -6.71 -21.24 6.26
CA GLU A 64 -7.28 -22.43 5.63
C GLU A 64 -6.32 -23.64 5.69
N LEU A 65 -5.04 -23.43 5.40
CA LEU A 65 -4.00 -24.47 5.46
C LEU A 65 -3.81 -25.05 6.87
N LEU A 66 -4.00 -24.24 7.91
CA LEU A 66 -3.85 -24.64 9.31
C LEU A 66 -5.11 -25.32 9.89
N ASN A 67 -6.29 -25.03 9.34
CA ASN A 67 -7.57 -25.54 9.87
C ASN A 67 -8.20 -26.68 9.07
N SER A 68 -7.54 -27.15 8.01
CA SER A 68 -8.04 -28.22 7.16
C SER A 68 -7.23 -29.51 7.35
N TYR A 69 -7.91 -30.65 7.13
CA TYR A 69 -7.24 -31.93 6.96
C TYR A 69 -6.66 -32.00 5.55
N ARG A 70 -5.38 -32.33 5.43
CA ARG A 70 -4.72 -32.45 4.14
C ARG A 70 -3.62 -33.49 4.18
N TRP A 71 -3.30 -34.08 3.04
CA TRP A 71 -2.09 -34.86 2.88
C TRP A 71 -0.90 -33.92 2.75
N ILE A 72 0.13 -34.12 3.56
CA ILE A 72 1.40 -33.40 3.46
C ILE A 72 2.34 -34.18 2.53
N ASP A 73 2.43 -35.48 2.74
CA ASP A 73 3.16 -36.42 1.89
C ASP A 73 2.37 -37.73 1.80
N LYS A 74 1.91 -38.09 0.60
CA LYS A 74 1.12 -39.31 0.38
C LYS A 74 1.99 -40.56 0.31
N GLU A 75 3.23 -40.43 -0.17
CA GLU A 75 4.16 -41.54 -0.32
C GLU A 75 4.65 -42.01 1.05
N GLN A 76 4.90 -41.05 1.94
CA GLN A 76 5.28 -41.30 3.33
C GLN A 76 4.07 -41.46 4.27
N GLN A 77 2.84 -41.42 3.73
CA GLN A 77 1.58 -41.50 4.50
C GLN A 77 1.46 -40.46 5.62
N ILE A 78 2.02 -39.26 5.44
CA ILE A 78 1.97 -38.16 6.39
C ILE A 78 0.75 -37.28 6.10
N ALA A 79 -0.22 -37.29 7.02
CA ALA A 79 -1.39 -36.43 7.00
C ALA A 79 -1.25 -35.26 7.99
N GLY A 80 -1.62 -34.07 7.55
CA GLY A 80 -1.80 -32.89 8.38
C GLY A 80 -3.19 -32.87 8.98
N ILE A 81 -3.26 -32.57 10.27
CA ILE A 81 -4.51 -32.35 11.01
C ILE A 81 -4.67 -30.86 11.33
N PRO A 82 -5.90 -30.37 11.54
CA PRO A 82 -6.14 -29.01 11.99
C PRO A 82 -5.35 -28.69 13.27
N ILE A 83 -4.81 -27.48 13.35
CA ILE A 83 -3.93 -27.06 14.44
C ILE A 83 -4.61 -27.18 15.81
N ASP A 84 -5.90 -26.85 15.90
CA ASP A 84 -6.67 -27.00 17.14
C ASP A 84 -6.73 -28.45 17.60
N ARG A 85 -6.87 -29.40 16.66
CA ARG A 85 -6.88 -30.82 16.98
C ARG A 85 -5.49 -31.31 17.40
N ALA A 86 -4.44 -30.83 16.75
CA ALA A 86 -3.07 -31.13 17.15
C ALA A 86 -2.80 -30.66 18.58
N MET A 87 -3.17 -29.43 18.92
CA MET A 87 -3.01 -28.90 20.28
C MET A 87 -3.76 -29.73 21.32
N GLN A 88 -5.00 -30.14 21.04
CA GLN A 88 -5.78 -31.00 21.93
C GLN A 88 -5.09 -32.36 22.16
N LEU A 89 -4.59 -32.99 21.10
CA LEU A 89 -3.92 -34.28 21.19
C LEU A 89 -2.62 -34.18 21.99
N ILE A 90 -1.81 -33.15 21.75
CA ILE A 90 -0.57 -32.90 22.51
C ILE A 90 -0.88 -32.59 23.98
N ALA A 91 -1.92 -31.81 24.26
CA ALA A 91 -2.35 -31.55 25.64
C ALA A 91 -2.82 -32.85 26.31
N GLN A 92 -3.59 -33.69 25.63
CA GLN A 92 -4.01 -35.00 26.15
C GLN A 92 -2.82 -35.93 26.39
N GLU A 93 -1.86 -35.98 25.45
CA GLU A 93 -0.64 -36.78 25.58
C GLU A 93 0.20 -36.34 26.77
N ARG A 94 0.40 -35.04 26.98
CA ARG A 94 1.11 -34.51 28.16
C ARG A 94 0.40 -34.85 29.47
N ASN A 95 -0.92 -34.74 29.51
CA ASN A 95 -1.72 -35.11 30.69
C ASN A 95 -1.72 -36.62 30.95
N ALA A 96 -1.74 -37.46 29.90
CA ALA A 96 -1.69 -38.92 30.04
C ALA A 96 -0.28 -39.42 30.40
N GLY A 97 0.77 -38.85 29.79
CA GLY A 97 2.17 -39.21 30.04
C GLY A 97 2.68 -38.81 31.43
N SER A 98 2.14 -37.73 32.02
CA SER A 98 2.41 -37.35 33.42
C SER A 98 1.74 -38.28 34.46
N GLY A 99 0.85 -39.18 34.02
CA GLY A 99 0.19 -40.18 34.88
C GLY A 99 0.95 -41.50 35.04
N LEU A 100 2.01 -41.74 34.25
CA LEU A 100 2.77 -43.00 34.25
C LEU A 100 4.07 -42.95 35.08
N THR A 101 4.31 -41.86 35.82
CA THR A 101 5.48 -41.69 36.70
C THR A 101 5.07 -41.47 38.17
N LYS A 102 4.23 -42.35 38.72
CA LYS A 102 3.98 -42.44 40.16
C LYS A 102 4.01 -43.89 40.64
#